data_AF-A0A7K0MX91-F1
#
_entry.id   AF-A0A7K0MX91-F1
#
_cell.length_a   1.000
_cell.length_b   1.000
_cell.length_c   1.000
_cell.angle_alpha   90.00
_cell.angle_beta   90.00
_cell.angle_gamma   90.00
#
_symmetry.space_group_name_H-M   'P 1'
#
loop_
_entity.id
_entity.type
_entity.pdbx_description
1 polymer ?
#
loop_
_entity_poly.entity_id
_entity_poly.type
_entity_poly.pdbx_seq_one_letter_code
_entity_poly.pdbx_strand_id
1 'polypeptide(L)' 'LQGSEFPKDLAAKLEAAEPDGTEAVHRVGVEEATRRCRELLDGGAPGLHFFTLNRSMATREIYEALGL' A
#
# COMPACT_ATOMS: atom_id res chain seq x y z
N LEU A 1 14.37 -0.71 -5.72
CA LEU A 1 14.98 0.54 -5.22
C LEU A 1 15.55 0.43 -3.81
N GLN A 2 15.32 -0.66 -3.08
CA GLN A 2 16.27 -1.26 -2.14
C GLN A 2 16.28 -2.75 -2.48
N GLY A 3 17.37 -3.47 -2.29
CA GLY A 3 17.49 -4.90 -2.66
C GLY A 3 16.61 -5.85 -1.83
N SER A 4 15.50 -5.37 -1.26
CA SER A 4 14.51 -6.16 -0.58
C SER A 4 13.70 -6.99 -1.57
N GLU A 5 13.49 -8.26 -1.23
CA GLU A 5 12.63 -9.15 -2.01
C GLU A 5 11.19 -8.62 -1.98
N PHE A 6 10.56 -8.60 -3.15
CA PHE A 6 9.16 -8.23 -3.23
C PHE A 6 8.30 -9.39 -2.69
N PRO A 7 7.37 -9.14 -1.74
CA PRO A 7 6.58 -10.21 -1.15
C PRO A 7 5.74 -10.96 -2.20
N LYS A 8 5.92 -12.29 -2.27
CA LYS A 8 5.29 -13.15 -3.29
C LYS A 8 3.76 -13.18 -3.18
N ASP A 9 3.24 -13.07 -1.96
CA ASP A 9 1.80 -12.98 -1.69
C ASP A 9 1.19 -11.69 -2.26
N LEU A 10 1.91 -10.56 -2.12
CA LEU A 10 1.49 -9.30 -2.71
C LEU A 10 1.57 -9.35 -4.23
N ALA A 11 2.60 -9.98 -4.79
CA ALA A 11 2.72 -10.14 -6.25
C ALA A 11 1.53 -10.92 -6.81
N ALA A 12 1.20 -12.06 -6.22
CA ALA A 12 0.07 -12.88 -6.66
C ALA A 12 -1.28 -12.13 -6.57
N LYS A 13 -1.48 -11.31 -5.53
CA LYS A 13 -2.70 -10.48 -5.40
C LYS A 13 -2.79 -9.41 -6.48
N LEU A 14 -1.67 -8.75 -6.81
CA LEU A 14 -1.62 -7.74 -7.85
C LEU A 14 -1.84 -8.37 -9.23
N GLU A 15 -1.15 -9.46 -9.54
CA GLU A 15 -1.31 -10.24 -10.78
C GLU A 15 -2.75 -10.73 -10.96
N ALA A 16 -3.40 -11.21 -9.89
CA ALA A 16 -4.79 -11.63 -9.94
C ALA A 16 -5.78 -10.48 -10.22
N ALA A 17 -5.41 -9.24 -9.90
CA ALA A 17 -6.23 -8.05 -10.14
C ALA A 17 -6.00 -7.42 -11.52
N GLU A 18 -4.91 -7.78 -12.23
CA GLU A 18 -4.59 -7.21 -13.55
C GLU A 18 -5.72 -7.38 -14.59
N PRO A 19 -6.42 -8.53 -14.69
CA PRO A 19 -7.51 -8.70 -15.66
C PRO A 19 -8.68 -7.73 -15.44
N ASP A 20 -8.86 -7.24 -14.21
CA ASP A 20 -9.92 -6.31 -13.82
C ASP A 20 -9.51 -4.84 -14.01
N GLY A 21 -8.29 -4.59 -14.48
CA GLY A 21 -7.79 -3.27 -14.87
C GLY A 21 -7.06 -2.50 -13.76
N THR A 22 -6.58 -1.31 -14.11
CA THR A 22 -5.69 -0.49 -13.26
C THR A 22 -6.33 -0.09 -11.93
N GLU A 23 -7.65 0.14 -11.89
CA GLU A 23 -8.37 0.48 -10.67
C GLU A 23 -8.42 -0.69 -9.67
N ALA A 24 -8.51 -1.93 -10.17
CA ALA A 24 -8.47 -3.12 -9.32
C ALA A 24 -7.08 -3.29 -8.70
N VAL A 25 -6.02 -3.12 -9.50
CA VAL A 25 -4.62 -3.15 -9.03
C VAL A 25 -4.36 -2.03 -8.01
N HIS A 26 -4.86 -0.81 -8.28
CA HIS A 26 -4.75 0.33 -7.36
C HIS A 26 -5.41 0.03 -6.01
N ARG A 27 -6.64 -0.50 -6.01
CA ARG A 27 -7.37 -0.88 -4.80
C ARG A 27 -6.59 -1.92 -3.97
N VAL A 28 -6.09 -2.98 -4.60
CA VAL A 28 -5.25 -3.99 -3.91
C VAL A 28 -4.00 -3.35 -3.30
N GLY A 29 -3.33 -2.45 -4.04
CA GLY A 29 -2.17 -1.73 -3.54
C GLY A 29 -2.47 -0.86 -2.31
N VAL A 30 -3.57 -0.11 -2.35
CA VAL A 30 -4.03 0.75 -1.24
C VAL A 30 -4.41 -0.08 -0.02
N GLU A 31 -5.15 -1.18 -0.19
CA GLU A 31 -5.55 -2.07 0.90
C GLU A 31 -4.34 -2.68 1.62
N GLU A 32 -3.38 -3.21 0.86
CA GLU A 32 -2.18 -3.84 1.42
C GLU A 32 -1.23 -2.82 2.09
N ALA A 33 -1.07 -1.64 1.48
CA ALA A 33 -0.30 -0.56 2.09
C ALA A 33 -0.95 -0.09 3.40
N THR A 34 -2.27 0.09 3.41
CA THR A 34 -3.03 0.49 4.61
C THR A 34 -2.87 -0.54 5.73
N ARG A 35 -3.01 -1.84 5.41
CA ARG A 35 -2.82 -2.92 6.38
C ARG A 35 -1.43 -2.86 7.02
N ARG A 36 -0.37 -2.74 6.21
CA ARG A 36 1.01 -2.65 6.70
C ARG A 36 1.27 -1.39 7.51
N CYS A 37 0.73 -0.24 7.10
CA CYS A 37 0.83 1.00 7.86
C CYS A 37 0.19 0.86 9.24
N ARG A 38 -0.98 0.21 9.32
CA ARG A 38 -1.65 -0.08 10.60
C ARG A 38 -0.81 -0.99 11.48
N GLU A 39 -0.27 -2.09 10.94
CA GLU A 39 0.61 -3.00 11.66
C GLU A 39 1.85 -2.29 12.24
N LEU A 40 2.43 -1.33 11.50
CA LEU A 40 3.57 -0.55 11.98
C LEU A 40 3.17 0.41 13.12
N LEU A 41 2.05 1.11 12.98
CA LEU A 41 1.54 2.03 14.01
C LEU A 41 1.15 1.28 15.29
N ASP A 42 0.42 0.16 15.14
CA ASP A 42 0.05 -0.73 16.25
C ASP A 42 1.29 -1.33 16.91
N GLY A 43 2.36 -1.55 16.14
CA GLY A 43 3.68 -1.94 16.62
C GLY A 43 4.47 -0.84 17.34
N GLY A 44 3.91 0.36 17.50
CA GLY A 44 4.53 1.49 18.21
C GLY A 44 5.44 2.37 17.36
N ALA A 45 5.35 2.29 16.03
CA ALA A 45 6.06 3.24 15.17
C ALA A 45 5.63 4.68 15.48
N PRO A 46 6.57 5.64 15.56
CA PRO A 46 6.26 7.02 15.93
C PRO A 46 5.54 7.81 14.81
N GLY A 47 5.48 7.26 13.60
CA GLY A 47 4.85 7.88 12.44
C GLY A 47 5.16 7.14 11.15
N LEU A 48 4.62 7.63 10.04
CA LEU A 48 4.78 7.05 8.70
C LEU A 48 5.37 8.09 7.74
N HIS A 49 6.29 7.67 6.89
CA HIS A 49 6.83 8.49 5.80
C HIS A 49 6.47 7.87 4.46
N PHE A 50 5.73 8.61 3.63
CA PHE A 50 5.23 8.14 2.33
C PHE A 50 6.11 8.61 1.18
N PHE A 51 6.57 7.67 0.35
CA PHE A 51 7.14 7.97 -0.95
C PHE A 51 6.02 8.06 -1.99
N THR A 52 5.55 9.29 -2.25
CA THR A 52 4.38 9.54 -3.10
C THR A 52 4.67 9.44 -4.61
N LEU A 53 5.95 9.45 -5.03
CA LEU A 53 6.35 9.42 -6.44
C LEU A 53 5.63 10.49 -7.29
N ASN A 54 5.47 11.70 -6.76
CA ASN A 54 4.72 12.82 -7.36
C ASN A 54 3.22 12.52 -7.63
N ARG A 55 2.65 11.48 -6.99
CA ARG A 55 1.22 11.12 -7.07
C ARG A 55 0.64 10.96 -5.67
N SER A 56 -0.37 11.75 -5.33
CA SER A 56 -0.91 11.78 -3.96
C SER A 56 -2.14 10.91 -3.72
N MET A 57 -2.87 10.47 -4.76
CA MET A 57 -4.16 9.79 -4.58
C MET A 57 -4.07 8.57 -3.65
N ALA A 58 -3.20 7.60 -3.97
CA ALA A 58 -3.01 6.42 -3.13
C ALA A 58 -2.59 6.77 -1.70
N THR A 59 -1.69 7.75 -1.53
CA THR A 59 -1.24 8.18 -0.18
C THR A 59 -2.36 8.80 0.62
N ARG A 60 -3.24 9.59 -0.01
CA ARG A 60 -4.40 10.20 0.64
C ARG A 60 -5.42 9.15 1.06
N GLU A 61 -5.72 8.20 0.17
CA GLU A 61 -6.64 7.10 0.49
C GLU A 61 -6.13 6.27 1.69
N ILE A 62 -4.83 5.96 1.72
CA ILE A 62 -4.21 5.27 2.87
C ILE A 62 -4.34 6.11 4.14
N TYR A 63 -4.02 7.41 4.06
CA TYR A 63 -4.08 8.33 5.20
C TYR A 63 -5.49 8.43 5.79
N GLU A 64 -6.50 8.61 4.92
CA GLU A 64 -7.92 8.65 5.28
C GLU A 64 -8.38 7.30 5.88
N ALA A 65 -7.95 6.16 5.31
CA ALA A 65 -8.27 4.83 5.82
C ALA A 65 -7.60 4.47 7.16
N LEU A 66 -6.53 5.18 7.52
CA LEU A 66 -5.88 5.10 8.84
C LEU A 66 -6.54 6.02 9.87
N GLY A 67 -7.44 6.92 9.46
CA GLY A 67 -8.08 7.91 10.34
C GLY A 67 -7.14 9.00 10.84
N LEU A 68 -6.09 9.30 10.07
CA LEU A 68 -5.13 10.37 10.36
C LEU A 68 -5.57 11.70 9.74
#